data_AF-A0A812XAI3-F1
#
_entry.id   AF-A0A812XAI3-F1
#
_cell.length_a   1.000
_cell.length_b   1.000
_cell.length_c   1.000
_cell.angle_alpha   90.00
_cell.angle_beta   90.00
_cell.angle_gamma   90.00
#
_symmetry.space_group_name_H-M   'P 1'
#
loop_
_entity.id
_entity.type
_entity.pdbx_description
1 polymer ?
#
loop_
_entity_poly.entity_id
_entity_poly.type
_entity_poly.pdbx_seq_one_letter_code
_entity_poly.pdbx_strand_id
1 'polypeptide(L)'
;AMLRLGQLVFLFSVLGVECIDQNGVRLKRQVQTAQSALRSRLLQLDPEQQQDLAMVVPYLKKGDKAAFKKGLGTMVQNGGNERIKRCLQGLSAIGFDALEIQNWMTHEGVATPQSKMVSPPPASAPASATAVPSVTAALRAPPKAVQPPTLPTVGAMAGLAAEQQLAGGKGKDKQAVEVAKKGEDQVSAQKTSNAQEQGDLAKMTKAQAKKALRKELARRLAKGVQAFDRVEKVEKNEANLQEEVAEDKKRVSQLQEALQQEQKKEAEVEKENAELKHELEEQAAASKKAAARLDALEARGSGSASDSRVAALEDQNTKFRAALAGAARRLINLEADVSTQKQISAKPDGPKVVRHEKKPMPAA
;
A
#
# COMPACT_ATOMS: atom_id res chain seq x y z
N ALA A 1 -44.56 -31.78 -22.16
CA ALA A 1 -44.00 -30.47 -21.79
C ALA A 1 -43.47 -30.45 -20.34
N MET A 2 -44.24 -30.91 -19.34
CA MET A 2 -43.82 -30.95 -17.93
C MET A 2 -42.55 -31.77 -17.63
N LEU A 3 -42.33 -32.91 -18.32
CA LEU A 3 -41.14 -33.74 -18.09
C LEU A 3 -39.81 -33.12 -18.59
N ARG A 4 -39.84 -32.15 -19.52
CA ARG A 4 -38.61 -31.51 -20.03
C ARG A 4 -38.16 -30.30 -19.19
N LEU A 5 -39.04 -29.70 -18.39
CA LEU A 5 -38.64 -28.65 -17.45
C LEU A 5 -37.88 -29.21 -16.24
N GLY A 6 -38.28 -30.39 -15.73
CA GLY A 6 -37.63 -31.01 -14.57
C GLY A 6 -36.17 -31.40 -14.81
N GLN A 7 -35.82 -31.81 -16.04
CA GLN A 7 -34.47 -32.23 -16.39
C GLN A 7 -33.50 -31.05 -16.54
N LEU A 8 -34.02 -29.86 -16.89
CA LEU A 8 -33.25 -28.62 -17.01
C LEU A 8 -32.92 -28.02 -15.64
N VAL A 9 -33.84 -28.11 -14.68
CA VAL A 9 -33.62 -27.65 -13.29
C VAL A 9 -32.60 -28.54 -12.55
N PHE A 10 -32.57 -29.84 -12.84
CA PHE A 10 -31.60 -30.76 -12.25
C PHE A 10 -30.17 -30.53 -12.78
N LEU A 11 -30.02 -30.22 -14.07
CA LEU A 11 -28.71 -29.87 -14.66
C LEU A 11 -28.17 -28.52 -14.15
N PHE A 12 -29.03 -27.53 -13.92
CA PHE A 12 -28.61 -26.27 -13.29
C PHE A 12 -28.22 -26.41 -11.81
N SER A 13 -28.82 -27.37 -11.09
CA SER A 13 -28.50 -27.59 -9.67
C SER A 13 -27.17 -28.31 -9.45
N VAL A 14 -26.77 -29.20 -10.37
CA VAL A 14 -25.47 -29.90 -10.27
C VAL A 14 -24.30 -28.99 -10.67
N LEU A 15 -24.48 -28.09 -11.63
CA LEU A 15 -23.44 -27.14 -12.05
C LEU A 15 -23.26 -25.95 -11.08
N GLY A 16 -24.23 -25.68 -10.21
CA GLY A 16 -24.14 -24.61 -9.21
C GLY A 16 -23.29 -24.94 -7.98
N VAL A 17 -23.13 -26.23 -7.64
CA VAL A 17 -22.43 -26.68 -6.42
C VAL A 17 -20.92 -26.73 -6.61
N GLU A 18 -20.42 -27.00 -7.82
CA GLU A 18 -18.97 -27.08 -8.08
C GLU A 18 -18.28 -25.71 -8.24
N CYS A 19 -19.01 -24.67 -8.66
CA CYS A 19 -18.42 -23.32 -8.81
C CYS A 19 -18.22 -22.57 -7.48
N ILE A 20 -18.94 -22.95 -6.41
CA ILE A 20 -18.83 -22.27 -5.10
C ILE A 20 -17.58 -22.72 -4.35
N ASP A 21 -17.14 -23.97 -4.52
CA ASP A 21 -15.99 -24.52 -3.78
C ASP A 21 -14.64 -24.02 -4.33
N GLN A 22 -14.56 -23.73 -5.63
CA GLN A 22 -13.32 -23.25 -6.27
C GLN A 22 -12.86 -21.88 -5.74
N ASN A 23 -13.82 -21.00 -5.41
CA ASN A 23 -13.52 -19.70 -4.81
C ASN A 23 -13.03 -19.83 -3.37
N GLY A 24 -13.57 -20.78 -2.61
CA GLY A 24 -13.10 -21.10 -1.25
C GLY A 24 -11.68 -21.63 -1.24
N VAL A 25 -11.33 -22.52 -2.18
CA VAL A 25 -9.97 -23.05 -2.32
C VAL A 25 -8.98 -21.97 -2.77
N ARG A 26 -9.38 -21.08 -3.70
CA ARG A 26 -8.55 -19.94 -4.11
C ARG A 26 -8.28 -18.97 -2.96
N LEU A 27 -9.31 -18.62 -2.17
CA LEU A 27 -9.14 -17.74 -1.02
C LEU A 27 -8.23 -18.38 0.05
N LYS A 28 -8.41 -19.68 0.35
CA LYS A 28 -7.52 -20.41 1.26
C LYS A 28 -6.07 -20.41 0.77
N ARG A 29 -5.83 -20.63 -0.53
CA ARG A 29 -4.48 -20.53 -1.11
C ARG A 29 -3.91 -19.12 -1.05
N GLN A 30 -4.71 -18.09 -1.27
CA GLN A 30 -4.25 -16.70 -1.14
C GLN A 30 -3.88 -16.36 0.29
N VAL A 31 -4.73 -16.71 1.27
CA VAL A 31 -4.44 -16.51 2.69
C VAL A 31 -3.19 -17.28 3.11
N GLN A 32 -3.06 -18.53 2.67
CA GLN A 32 -1.88 -19.35 2.97
C GLN A 32 -0.60 -18.79 2.33
N THR A 33 -0.67 -18.31 1.08
CA THR A 33 0.45 -17.65 0.40
C THR A 33 0.85 -16.35 1.09
N ALA A 34 -0.13 -15.53 1.49
CA ALA A 34 0.10 -14.31 2.25
C ALA A 34 0.74 -14.61 3.61
N GLN A 35 0.28 -15.66 4.29
CA GLN A 35 0.81 -16.10 5.57
C GLN A 35 2.24 -16.67 5.45
N SER A 36 2.57 -17.40 4.39
CA SER A 36 3.93 -17.84 4.13
C SER A 36 4.87 -16.70 3.75
N ALA A 37 4.39 -15.71 2.99
CA ALA A 37 5.15 -14.50 2.68
C ALA A 37 5.46 -13.70 3.95
N LEU A 38 4.49 -13.58 4.85
CA LEU A 38 4.67 -13.02 6.19
C LEU A 38 5.73 -13.78 7.00
N ARG A 39 5.66 -15.11 7.04
CA ARG A 39 6.66 -15.94 7.73
C ARG A 39 8.06 -15.74 7.15
N SER A 40 8.18 -15.66 5.83
CA SER A 40 9.47 -15.41 5.18
C SER A 40 10.02 -14.01 5.49
N ARG A 41 9.16 -12.99 5.56
CA ARG A 41 9.56 -11.64 6.00
C ARG A 41 9.93 -11.60 7.47
N LEU A 42 9.20 -12.31 8.33
CA LEU A 42 9.53 -12.44 9.75
C LEU A 42 10.88 -13.13 9.96
N LEU A 43 11.21 -14.14 9.15
CA LEU A 43 12.52 -14.81 9.18
C LEU A 43 13.68 -13.96 8.65
N GLN A 44 13.38 -12.88 7.92
CA GLN A 44 14.38 -11.90 7.48
C GLN A 44 14.60 -10.77 8.50
N LEU A 45 13.78 -10.69 9.56
CA LEU A 45 14.00 -9.72 10.63
C LEU A 45 15.14 -10.20 11.53
N ASP A 46 15.90 -9.24 12.06
CA ASP A 46 16.94 -9.52 13.04
C ASP A 46 16.36 -10.33 14.22
N PRO A 47 17.10 -11.28 14.79
CA PRO A 47 16.64 -12.09 15.92
C PRO A 47 16.26 -11.24 17.14
N GLU A 48 16.90 -10.08 17.34
CA GLU A 48 16.51 -9.11 18.38
C GLU A 48 15.11 -8.53 18.13
N GLN A 49 14.80 -8.22 16.87
CA GLN A 49 13.51 -7.66 16.49
C GLN A 49 12.40 -8.71 16.67
N GLN A 50 12.66 -9.99 16.40
CA GLN A 50 11.71 -11.07 16.72
C GLN A 50 11.41 -11.18 18.21
N GLN A 51 12.43 -11.03 19.06
CA GLN A 51 12.26 -11.07 20.51
C GLN A 51 11.43 -9.89 21.03
N ASP A 52 11.69 -8.69 20.50
CA ASP A 52 10.92 -7.49 20.82
C ASP A 52 9.45 -7.64 20.41
N LEU A 53 9.20 -8.11 19.19
CA LEU A 53 7.84 -8.35 18.73
C LEU A 53 7.12 -9.44 19.53
N ALA A 54 7.81 -10.52 19.91
CA ALA A 54 7.26 -11.56 20.77
C ALA A 54 6.81 -11.01 22.13
N MET A 55 7.45 -9.94 22.61
CA MET A 55 7.09 -9.27 23.85
C MET A 55 5.85 -8.38 23.71
N VAL A 56 5.75 -7.55 22.67
CA VAL A 56 4.67 -6.53 22.56
C VAL A 56 3.40 -7.03 21.87
N VAL A 57 3.49 -7.96 20.93
CA VAL A 57 2.31 -8.48 20.20
C VAL A 57 1.24 -9.09 21.13
N PRO A 58 1.59 -9.85 22.19
CA PRO A 58 0.60 -10.35 23.14
C PRO A 58 -0.17 -9.24 23.86
N TYR A 59 0.48 -8.11 24.19
CA TYR A 59 -0.18 -6.98 24.86
C TYR A 59 -1.13 -6.24 23.92
N LEU A 60 -0.75 -6.08 22.65
CA LEU A 60 -1.64 -5.54 21.60
C LEU A 60 -2.89 -6.41 21.42
N LYS A 61 -2.74 -7.74 21.36
CA LYS A 61 -3.88 -8.67 21.22
C LYS A 61 -4.81 -8.65 22.43
N LYS A 62 -4.27 -8.49 23.63
CA LYS A 62 -5.04 -8.38 24.88
C LYS A 62 -5.66 -6.99 25.08
N GLY A 63 -5.21 -5.98 24.33
CA GLY A 63 -5.62 -4.60 24.53
C GLY A 63 -5.06 -3.94 25.79
N ASP A 64 -3.98 -4.48 26.35
CA ASP A 64 -3.39 -3.95 27.58
C ASP A 64 -2.41 -2.82 27.26
N LYS A 65 -2.93 -1.59 27.31
CA LYS A 65 -2.18 -0.35 27.04
C LYS A 65 -1.04 -0.12 28.03
N ALA A 66 -1.20 -0.51 29.29
CA ALA A 66 -0.20 -0.30 30.33
C ALA A 66 0.99 -1.24 30.15
N ALA A 67 0.71 -2.53 29.90
CA ALA A 67 1.75 -3.52 29.63
C ALA A 67 2.48 -3.23 28.31
N PHE A 68 1.76 -2.78 27.28
CA PHE A 68 2.37 -2.37 26.01
C PHE A 68 3.32 -1.17 26.18
N LYS A 69 2.89 -0.10 26.87
CA LYS A 69 3.75 1.06 27.19
C LYS A 69 4.97 0.65 28.00
N LYS A 70 4.82 -0.27 28.95
CA LYS A 70 5.94 -0.80 29.75
C LYS A 70 6.94 -1.56 28.88
N GLY A 71 6.47 -2.41 27.96
CA GLY A 71 7.32 -3.12 27.00
C GLY A 71 8.08 -2.19 26.05
N LEU A 72 7.42 -1.14 25.56
CA LEU A 72 8.09 -0.07 24.81
C LEU A 72 9.13 0.66 25.66
N GLY A 73 8.80 1.00 26.91
CA GLY A 73 9.72 1.63 27.85
C GLY A 73 10.99 0.81 28.08
N THR A 74 10.88 -0.51 28.24
CA THR A 74 12.05 -1.39 28.38
C THR A 74 12.88 -1.46 27.10
N MET A 75 12.25 -1.38 25.92
CA MET A 75 12.98 -1.31 24.65
C MET A 75 13.73 0.02 24.48
N VAL A 76 13.14 1.14 24.90
CA VAL A 76 13.81 2.46 24.91
C VAL A 76 15.06 2.39 25.80
N GLN A 77 14.93 1.81 27.00
CA GLN A 77 16.03 1.71 27.96
C GLN A 77 17.16 0.80 27.46
N ASN A 78 16.84 -0.30 26.80
CA ASN A 78 17.82 -1.31 26.40
C ASN A 78 18.43 -1.10 25.01
N GLY A 79 17.83 -0.27 24.15
CA GLY A 79 18.32 -0.08 22.77
C GLY A 79 17.99 1.27 22.14
N GLY A 80 17.49 2.22 22.93
CA GLY A 80 17.16 3.57 22.47
C GLY A 80 16.04 3.62 21.44
N ASN A 81 15.97 4.75 20.73
CA ASN A 81 14.93 5.00 19.74
C ASN A 81 15.00 4.07 18.53
N GLU A 82 16.19 3.57 18.17
CA GLU A 82 16.37 2.69 17.01
C GLU A 82 15.70 1.33 17.21
N ARG A 83 15.77 0.78 18.43
CA ARG A 83 15.09 -0.48 18.78
C ARG A 83 13.56 -0.35 18.67
N ILE A 84 13.02 0.77 19.12
CA ILE A 84 11.57 1.07 19.00
C ILE A 84 11.16 1.19 17.54
N LYS A 85 11.93 1.92 16.72
CA LYS A 85 11.64 2.08 15.29
C LYS A 85 11.59 0.73 14.59
N ARG A 86 12.57 -0.16 14.85
CA ARG A 86 12.56 -1.53 14.33
C ARG A 86 11.34 -2.30 14.83
N CYS A 87 11.02 -2.23 16.12
CA CYS A 87 9.84 -2.90 16.67
C CYS A 87 8.54 -2.42 15.97
N LEU A 88 8.36 -1.11 15.78
CA LEU A 88 7.21 -0.54 15.09
C LEU A 88 7.18 -0.94 13.61
N GLN A 89 8.33 -0.96 12.93
CA GLN A 89 8.45 -1.43 11.56
C GLN A 89 8.05 -2.91 11.43
N GLY A 90 8.42 -3.74 12.40
CA GLY A 90 8.01 -5.14 12.44
C GLY A 90 6.50 -5.29 12.71
N LEU A 91 5.91 -4.44 13.54
CA LEU A 91 4.45 -4.43 13.78
C LEU A 91 3.69 -4.06 12.50
N SER A 92 4.21 -3.10 11.73
CA SER A 92 3.71 -2.78 10.38
C SER A 92 3.82 -3.97 9.42
N ALA A 93 4.93 -4.71 9.47
CA ALA A 93 5.09 -5.93 8.68
C ALA A 93 4.06 -7.02 9.03
N ILE A 94 3.57 -7.07 10.28
CA ILE A 94 2.50 -7.98 10.75
C ILE A 94 1.09 -7.44 10.43
N GLY A 95 0.99 -6.24 9.84
CA GLY A 95 -0.27 -5.63 9.43
C GLY A 95 -0.96 -4.83 10.53
N PHE A 96 -0.22 -4.38 11.55
CA PHE A 96 -0.69 -3.34 12.46
C PHE A 96 -0.28 -1.96 11.94
N ASP A 97 -1.21 -1.01 11.94
CA ASP A 97 -0.91 0.35 11.50
C ASP A 97 -0.20 1.14 12.61
N ALA A 98 0.95 1.74 12.29
CA ALA A 98 1.73 2.51 13.26
C ALA A 98 0.95 3.73 13.77
N LEU A 99 0.13 4.35 12.91
CA LEU A 99 -0.70 5.49 13.26
C LEU A 99 -1.86 5.09 14.18
N GLU A 100 -2.47 3.92 13.94
CA GLU A 100 -3.53 3.41 14.82
C GLU A 100 -2.98 3.07 16.21
N ILE A 101 -1.79 2.46 16.29
CA ILE A 101 -1.12 2.21 17.57
C ILE A 101 -0.80 3.52 18.28
N GLN A 102 -0.29 4.53 17.57
CA GLN A 102 0.01 5.83 18.15
C GLN A 102 -1.25 6.49 18.71
N ASN A 103 -2.33 6.50 17.93
CA ASN A 103 -3.62 7.07 18.31
C ASN A 103 -4.22 6.33 19.52
N TRP A 104 -4.12 4.99 19.53
CA TRP A 104 -4.52 4.16 20.66
C TRP A 104 -3.67 4.45 21.92
N MET A 105 -2.39 4.74 21.77
CA MET A 105 -1.52 5.08 22.89
C MET A 105 -1.78 6.48 23.47
N THR A 106 -2.18 7.45 22.64
CA THR A 106 -2.42 8.84 23.06
C THR A 106 -3.81 9.03 23.67
N HIS A 107 -4.84 8.37 23.14
CA HIS A 107 -6.22 8.58 23.60
C HIS A 107 -6.71 7.46 24.52
N GLU A 108 -7.33 7.82 25.64
CA GLU A 108 -8.02 6.87 26.54
C GLU A 108 -9.44 6.65 26.02
N GLY A 109 -9.74 5.45 25.51
CA GLY A 109 -11.06 5.09 24.98
C GLY A 109 -11.11 4.68 23.50
N VAL A 110 -9.98 4.76 22.78
CA VAL A 110 -9.90 4.24 21.39
C VAL A 110 -9.85 2.71 21.39
N ALA A 111 -10.58 2.11 20.44
CA ALA A 111 -10.59 0.66 20.26
C ALA A 111 -9.18 0.10 20.00
N THR A 112 -8.95 -1.14 20.41
CA THR A 112 -7.64 -1.77 20.23
C THR A 112 -7.33 -1.95 18.74
N PRO A 113 -6.12 -1.57 18.30
CA PRO A 113 -5.74 -1.69 16.90
C PRO A 113 -5.78 -3.16 16.49
N GLN A 114 -6.58 -3.46 15.46
CA GLN A 114 -6.73 -4.81 14.95
C GLN A 114 -5.74 -5.02 13.80
N SER A 115 -5.11 -6.19 13.77
CA SER A 115 -4.32 -6.57 12.59
C SER A 115 -5.27 -6.66 11.41
N LYS A 116 -5.05 -5.84 10.38
CA LYS A 116 -5.85 -5.82 9.15
C LYS A 116 -5.79 -7.14 8.36
N MET A 117 -4.98 -8.11 8.82
CA MET A 117 -4.72 -9.36 8.10
C MET A 117 -5.48 -10.59 8.62
N VAL A 118 -6.25 -10.49 9.71
CA VAL A 118 -7.01 -11.65 10.23
C VAL A 118 -8.42 -11.23 10.63
N SER A 119 -9.34 -11.18 9.66
CA SER A 119 -10.76 -11.32 9.94
C SER A 119 -11.36 -12.31 8.93
N PRO A 120 -11.69 -13.55 9.34
CA PRO A 120 -12.60 -14.39 8.57
C PRO A 120 -14.03 -13.83 8.67
N PRO A 121 -14.80 -13.75 7.58
CA PRO A 121 -16.15 -13.18 7.61
C PRO A 121 -17.08 -14.02 8.51
N PRO A 122 -17.93 -13.39 9.35
CA PRO A 122 -18.93 -14.10 10.14
C PRO A 122 -20.00 -14.70 9.23
N ALA A 123 -20.38 -15.95 9.51
CA ALA A 123 -21.41 -16.68 8.80
C ALA A 123 -22.83 -16.31 9.28
N SER A 124 -23.78 -16.22 8.32
CA SER A 124 -25.26 -16.13 8.45
C SER A 124 -25.82 -14.71 8.71
N ALA A 125 -26.82 -14.12 8.01
CA ALA A 125 -27.68 -14.43 6.85
C ALA A 125 -28.37 -13.09 6.38
N PRO A 126 -29.42 -13.05 5.53
CA PRO A 126 -29.36 -12.63 4.12
C PRO A 126 -30.09 -11.30 3.79
N ALA A 127 -29.59 -10.54 2.80
CA ALA A 127 -30.42 -9.71 1.91
C ALA A 127 -29.60 -9.10 0.74
N SER A 128 -30.01 -9.47 -0.48
CA SER A 128 -30.09 -8.66 -1.71
C SER A 128 -28.91 -7.79 -2.18
N ALA A 129 -28.36 -8.20 -3.34
CA ALA A 129 -27.93 -7.41 -4.51
C ALA A 129 -27.09 -6.13 -4.27
N THR A 130 -25.86 -5.95 -4.78
CA THR A 130 -25.42 -6.09 -6.18
C THR A 130 -23.88 -6.07 -6.16
N ALA A 131 -23.23 -7.11 -6.70
CA ALA A 131 -21.78 -7.27 -6.65
C ALA A 131 -21.09 -6.72 -7.91
N VAL A 132 -20.02 -5.95 -7.70
CA VAL A 132 -19.08 -5.42 -8.69
C VAL A 132 -17.93 -6.44 -8.86
N PRO A 133 -17.46 -6.76 -10.09
CA PRO A 133 -16.33 -7.68 -10.25
C PRO A 133 -14.98 -6.99 -10.06
N SER A 134 -14.16 -7.52 -9.14
CA SER A 134 -12.71 -7.26 -9.04
C SER A 134 -11.94 -8.16 -10.01
N VAL A 135 -11.13 -7.57 -10.89
CA VAL A 135 -10.17 -8.28 -11.75
C VAL A 135 -8.77 -8.05 -11.19
N THR A 136 -8.11 -9.15 -10.81
CA THR A 136 -6.71 -9.19 -10.35
C THR A 136 -5.78 -9.31 -11.56
N ALA A 137 -4.83 -8.37 -11.65
CA ALA A 137 -3.79 -8.32 -12.68
C ALA A 137 -2.62 -9.29 -12.40
N ALA A 138 -2.06 -9.83 -13.47
CA ALA A 138 -0.92 -10.74 -13.50
C ALA A 138 0.40 -10.02 -13.85
N LEU A 139 1.47 -10.52 -13.22
CA LEU A 139 2.91 -10.26 -13.35
C LEU A 139 3.45 -9.67 -14.68
N ARG A 140 4.35 -8.67 -14.55
CA ARG A 140 5.54 -8.52 -15.40
C ARG A 140 6.71 -7.88 -14.63
N ALA A 141 7.92 -8.38 -14.91
CA ALA A 141 9.19 -8.15 -14.19
C ALA A 141 9.74 -6.69 -14.27
N PRO A 142 10.64 -6.28 -13.34
CA PRO A 142 11.19 -4.92 -13.31
C PRO A 142 12.48 -4.75 -14.16
N PRO A 143 12.70 -3.59 -14.82
CA PRO A 143 14.01 -3.21 -15.34
C PRO A 143 14.89 -2.49 -14.29
N LYS A 144 16.20 -2.55 -14.54
CA LYS A 144 17.34 -2.06 -13.76
C LYS A 144 17.21 -0.64 -13.18
N ALA A 145 17.64 -0.50 -11.94
CA ALA A 145 17.79 0.74 -11.19
C ALA A 145 18.88 1.67 -11.77
N VAL A 146 18.54 2.94 -11.95
CA VAL A 146 19.47 4.07 -12.08
C VAL A 146 19.51 4.77 -10.72
N GLN A 147 20.70 4.91 -10.15
CA GLN A 147 20.95 5.58 -8.87
C GLN A 147 20.79 7.10 -8.99
N PRO A 148 20.19 7.80 -8.01
CA PRO A 148 20.38 9.23 -7.82
C PRO A 148 21.53 9.55 -6.82
N PRO A 149 22.18 10.71 -6.95
CA PRO A 149 23.40 11.05 -6.20
C PRO A 149 23.12 11.45 -4.75
N THR A 150 24.08 11.10 -3.90
CA THR A 150 24.20 11.42 -2.48
C THR A 150 24.36 12.92 -2.22
N LEU A 151 23.53 13.48 -1.35
CA LEU A 151 23.77 14.77 -0.68
C LEU A 151 24.69 14.58 0.54
N PRO A 152 25.60 15.53 0.85
CA PRO A 152 26.37 15.51 2.08
C PRO A 152 25.54 16.02 3.27
N THR A 153 25.51 15.21 4.32
CA THR A 153 24.97 15.53 5.65
C THR A 153 26.00 16.33 6.46
N VAL A 154 25.67 17.59 6.76
CA VAL A 154 26.22 18.39 7.86
C VAL A 154 24.99 18.72 8.71
N GLY A 155 24.85 18.41 9.99
CA GLY A 155 25.83 18.39 11.07
C GLY A 155 25.47 19.50 12.07
N ALA A 156 24.30 19.46 12.70
CA ALA A 156 23.95 20.29 13.86
C ALA A 156 22.63 19.82 14.49
N MET A 157 22.68 19.26 15.69
CA MET A 157 21.66 19.43 16.75
C MET A 157 22.16 18.68 18.01
N ALA A 158 23.01 19.37 18.76
CA ALA A 158 23.29 19.08 20.16
C ALA A 158 22.82 20.29 20.96
N GLY A 159 21.93 20.08 21.93
CA GLY A 159 21.61 21.08 22.94
C GLY A 159 20.13 21.26 23.18
N LEU A 160 19.51 20.38 23.99
CA LEU A 160 18.29 20.65 24.75
C LEU A 160 18.08 19.54 25.78
N ALA A 161 18.89 19.57 26.85
CA ALA A 161 18.67 18.74 28.05
C ALA A 161 19.39 19.33 29.26
N ALA A 162 18.89 20.44 29.79
CA ALA A 162 19.17 20.87 31.18
C ALA A 162 18.29 22.07 31.57
N GLU A 163 17.05 21.85 31.99
CA GLU A 163 16.39 22.70 33.02
C GLU A 163 15.04 22.12 33.42
N GLN A 164 15.05 21.18 34.38
CA GLN A 164 13.85 20.88 35.15
C GLN A 164 14.26 20.33 36.51
N GLN A 165 14.42 21.22 37.50
CA GLN A 165 14.26 20.97 38.94
C GLN A 165 14.73 22.21 39.72
N LEU A 166 13.80 23.06 40.16
CA LEU A 166 13.89 23.86 41.40
C LEU A 166 12.64 24.75 41.57
N ALA A 167 11.51 24.12 41.91
CA ALA A 167 10.36 24.81 42.47
C ALA A 167 9.58 23.86 43.39
N GLY A 168 9.84 23.94 44.69
CA GLY A 168 9.08 23.18 45.69
C GLY A 168 9.64 23.36 47.10
N GLY A 169 9.07 24.28 47.88
CA GLY A 169 9.45 24.46 49.28
C GLY A 169 8.66 25.55 49.99
N LYS A 170 7.38 25.30 50.27
CA LYS A 170 6.56 26.07 51.22
C LYS A 170 6.27 25.22 52.47
N GLY A 171 6.66 25.76 53.63
CA GLY A 171 5.79 25.90 54.82
C GLY A 171 5.64 24.73 55.79
N LYS A 172 6.08 24.98 57.04
CA LYS A 172 5.68 24.48 58.39
C LYS A 172 6.93 24.60 59.29
N ASP A 173 6.97 25.20 60.47
CA ASP A 173 6.03 25.17 61.60
C ASP A 173 6.11 26.41 62.50
N LYS A 174 5.07 26.56 63.33
CA LYS A 174 4.90 27.50 64.45
C LYS A 174 5.36 26.89 65.79
N GLN A 175 5.43 27.78 66.79
CA GLN A 175 5.48 27.60 68.26
C GLN A 175 6.89 27.54 68.87
N ALA A 176 7.19 28.11 70.05
CA ALA A 176 6.51 29.01 70.98
C ALA A 176 7.50 29.32 72.14
N VAL A 177 7.35 30.49 72.79
CA VAL A 177 7.57 30.77 74.23
C VAL A 177 8.97 30.49 74.84
N GLU A 178 9.63 31.53 75.39
CA GLU A 178 9.77 31.66 76.87
C GLU A 178 10.30 33.05 77.29
N VAL A 179 9.78 33.49 78.43
CA VAL A 179 9.99 34.74 79.17
C VAL A 179 11.18 34.57 80.13
N ALA A 180 12.02 35.59 80.27
CA ALA A 180 12.82 35.75 81.49
C ALA A 180 13.03 37.24 81.82
N LYS A 181 12.60 37.58 83.04
CA LYS A 181 12.62 38.89 83.70
C LYS A 181 13.47 38.72 84.97
N LYS A 182 14.51 39.54 85.15
CA LYS A 182 15.22 39.93 86.40
C LYS A 182 16.60 40.48 85.99
N GLY A 183 17.17 41.53 86.57
CA GLY A 183 16.82 42.24 87.78
C GLY A 183 17.57 43.58 87.86
N GLU A 184 17.22 44.32 88.90
CA GLU A 184 17.68 45.64 89.29
C GLU A 184 19.12 45.66 89.86
N ASP A 185 19.59 46.90 89.99
CA ASP A 185 20.66 47.41 90.87
C ASP A 185 22.12 47.31 90.43
N GLN A 186 22.65 48.45 89.95
CA GLN A 186 23.60 49.22 90.76
C GLN A 186 23.80 50.66 90.28
N VAL A 187 23.92 51.53 91.28
CA VAL A 187 23.95 52.99 91.27
C VAL A 187 25.39 53.51 91.11
N SER A 188 25.47 54.73 90.59
CA SER A 188 26.56 55.73 90.77
C SER A 188 27.94 55.45 90.17
N ALA A 189 28.27 56.17 89.11
CA ALA A 189 29.24 57.28 89.14
C ALA A 189 29.65 57.67 87.71
N GLN A 190 29.17 58.82 87.21
CA GLN A 190 29.97 59.77 86.43
C GLN A 190 29.04 60.85 85.87
N LYS A 191 28.87 61.88 86.68
CA LYS A 191 28.28 63.16 86.30
C LYS A 191 29.45 64.06 85.93
N THR A 192 29.87 64.05 84.65
CA THR A 192 30.49 65.17 83.91
C THR A 192 31.02 64.71 82.52
N SER A 193 30.14 64.58 81.52
CA SER A 193 30.51 64.62 80.07
C SER A 193 29.30 64.75 79.10
N ASN A 194 28.09 65.01 79.61
CA ASN A 194 26.84 64.77 78.86
C ASN A 194 26.42 65.84 77.83
N ALA A 195 27.25 66.82 77.52
CA ALA A 195 26.96 67.77 76.43
C ALA A 195 27.61 67.37 75.09
N GLN A 196 28.58 66.45 75.09
CA GLN A 196 29.29 66.03 73.89
C GLN A 196 28.81 64.66 73.35
N GLU A 197 28.40 63.73 74.22
CA GLU A 197 27.95 62.38 73.80
C GLU A 197 26.52 62.33 73.22
N GLN A 198 25.62 63.25 73.59
CA GLN A 198 24.31 63.37 72.93
C GLN A 198 24.42 63.88 71.48
N GLY A 199 25.44 64.69 71.19
CA GLY A 199 25.79 65.08 69.83
C GLY A 199 26.29 63.89 69.00
N ASP A 200 27.03 62.97 69.62
CA ASP A 200 27.64 61.84 68.92
C ASP A 200 26.72 60.62 68.76
N LEU A 201 25.77 60.35 69.67
CA LEU A 201 24.69 59.37 69.44
C LEU A 201 23.68 59.83 68.37
N ALA A 202 23.33 61.12 68.33
CA ALA A 202 22.45 61.68 67.29
C ALA A 202 23.15 61.74 65.91
N LYS A 203 24.48 61.92 65.88
CA LYS A 203 25.28 61.79 64.65
C LYS A 203 25.48 60.33 64.25
N MET A 204 25.62 59.40 65.19
CA MET A 204 25.75 57.97 64.92
C MET A 204 24.47 57.39 64.30
N THR A 205 23.30 57.81 64.76
CA THR A 205 22.00 57.43 64.15
C THR A 205 21.82 58.03 62.76
N LYS A 206 22.24 59.28 62.52
CA LYS A 206 22.27 59.88 61.16
C LYS A 206 23.24 59.17 60.22
N ALA A 207 24.44 58.81 60.69
CA ALA A 207 25.43 58.10 59.91
C ALA A 207 24.97 56.67 59.57
N GLN A 208 24.34 55.97 60.52
CA GLN A 208 23.72 54.66 60.30
C GLN A 208 22.54 54.74 59.32
N ALA A 209 21.67 55.74 59.45
CA ALA A 209 20.57 55.96 58.50
C ALA A 209 21.09 56.25 57.08
N LYS A 210 22.14 57.08 56.95
CA LYS A 210 22.79 57.33 55.65
C LYS A 210 23.42 56.07 55.06
N LYS A 211 24.06 55.23 55.89
CA LYS A 211 24.63 53.94 55.47
C LYS A 211 23.53 52.96 55.04
N ALA A 212 22.41 52.91 55.75
CA ALA A 212 21.25 52.09 55.40
C ALA A 212 20.61 52.54 54.08
N LEU A 213 20.43 53.86 53.88
CA LEU A 213 19.95 54.42 52.62
C LEU A 213 20.89 54.11 51.46
N ARG A 214 22.21 54.24 51.64
CA ARG A 214 23.20 53.86 50.63
C ARG A 214 23.13 52.37 50.29
N LYS A 215 22.98 51.50 51.30
CA LYS A 215 22.83 50.05 51.11
C LYS A 215 21.55 49.71 50.36
N GLU A 216 20.45 50.38 50.69
CA GLU A 216 19.16 50.18 50.01
C GLU A 216 19.18 50.71 48.58
N LEU A 217 19.79 51.87 48.34
CA LEU A 217 19.97 52.44 47.01
C LEU A 217 20.86 51.55 46.14
N ALA A 218 21.98 51.04 46.68
CA ALA A 218 22.81 50.05 46.00
C ALA A 218 22.04 48.75 45.70
N ARG A 219 21.19 48.28 46.63
CA ARG A 219 20.35 47.10 46.41
C ARG A 219 19.31 47.32 45.31
N ARG A 220 18.69 48.50 45.26
CA ARG A 220 17.73 48.88 44.21
C ARG A 220 18.42 49.01 42.85
N LEU A 221 19.60 49.62 42.79
CA LEU A 221 20.39 49.70 41.56
C LEU A 221 20.81 48.30 41.09
N ALA A 222 21.28 47.43 41.98
CA ALA A 222 21.62 46.05 41.62
C ALA A 222 20.42 45.26 41.08
N LYS A 223 19.23 45.43 41.67
CA LYS A 223 17.98 44.86 41.15
C LYS A 223 17.62 45.45 39.78
N GLY A 224 17.82 46.75 39.58
CA GLY A 224 17.60 47.43 38.30
C GLY A 224 18.49 46.86 37.21
N VAL A 225 19.79 46.73 37.45
CA VAL A 225 20.75 46.12 36.51
C VAL A 225 20.37 44.68 36.18
N GLN A 226 20.03 43.86 37.17
CA GLN A 226 19.55 42.48 36.93
C GLN A 226 18.24 42.42 36.12
N ALA A 227 17.37 43.42 36.25
CA ALA A 227 16.15 43.49 35.44
C ALA A 227 16.49 43.82 33.97
N PHE A 228 17.42 44.75 33.73
CA PHE A 228 17.91 45.04 32.38
C PHE A 228 18.58 43.83 31.72
N ASP A 229 19.43 43.10 32.44
CA ASP A 229 20.07 41.88 31.91
C ASP A 229 19.03 40.81 31.52
N ARG A 230 17.91 40.74 32.24
CA ARG A 230 16.81 39.82 31.91
C ARG A 230 16.06 40.28 30.66
N VAL A 231 15.80 41.58 30.52
CA VAL A 231 15.15 42.14 29.33
C VAL A 231 16.00 41.90 28.10
N GLU A 232 17.31 42.16 28.16
CA GLU A 232 18.22 41.93 27.03
C GLU A 232 18.25 40.44 26.60
N LYS A 233 18.20 39.51 27.56
CA LYS A 233 18.08 38.07 27.26
C LYS A 233 16.75 37.71 26.61
N VAL A 234 15.65 38.32 27.06
CA VAL A 234 14.32 38.10 26.47
C VAL A 234 14.28 38.65 25.05
N GLU A 235 14.82 39.84 24.79
CA GLU A 235 14.89 40.43 23.45
C GLU A 235 15.69 39.56 22.47
N LYS A 236 16.83 39.00 22.91
CA LYS A 236 17.62 38.05 22.10
C LYS A 236 16.84 36.77 21.80
N ASN A 237 16.14 36.22 22.80
CA ASN A 237 15.30 35.05 22.60
C ASN A 237 14.12 35.33 21.68
N GLU A 238 13.51 36.51 21.78
CA GLU A 238 12.41 36.93 20.90
C GLU A 238 12.89 37.06 19.45
N ALA A 239 14.05 37.66 19.21
CA ALA A 239 14.63 37.74 17.86
C ALA A 239 14.88 36.34 17.27
N ASN A 240 15.44 35.42 18.05
CA ASN A 240 15.66 34.04 17.61
C ASN A 240 14.33 33.32 17.30
N LEU A 241 13.30 33.50 18.14
CA LEU A 241 11.98 32.91 17.91
C LEU A 241 11.31 33.49 16.66
N GLN A 242 11.47 34.79 16.38
CA GLN A 242 10.96 35.41 15.16
C GLN A 242 11.65 34.85 13.90
N GLU A 243 12.95 34.57 13.97
CA GLU A 243 13.69 33.92 12.89
C GLU A 243 13.20 32.48 12.66
N GLU A 244 13.05 31.69 13.71
CA GLU A 244 12.52 30.32 13.64
C GLU A 244 11.10 30.28 13.04
N VAL A 245 10.22 31.19 13.47
CA VAL A 245 8.86 31.32 12.92
C VAL A 245 8.90 31.70 11.44
N ALA A 246 9.85 32.55 11.01
CA ALA A 246 10.01 32.89 9.61
C ALA A 246 10.51 31.71 8.76
N GLU A 247 11.43 30.90 9.29
CA GLU A 247 11.87 29.67 8.65
C GLU A 247 10.75 28.63 8.53
N ASP A 248 10.00 28.41 9.60
CA ASP A 248 8.88 27.46 9.60
C ASP A 248 7.78 27.90 8.64
N LYS A 249 7.50 29.20 8.54
CA LYS A 249 6.57 29.72 7.53
C LYS A 249 7.04 29.41 6.10
N LYS A 250 8.34 29.49 5.82
CA LYS A 250 8.91 29.10 4.52
C LYS A 250 8.76 27.59 4.29
N ARG A 251 9.07 26.75 5.30
CA ARG A 251 8.91 25.29 5.21
C ARG A 251 7.46 24.89 4.95
N VAL A 252 6.51 25.49 5.66
CA VAL A 252 5.08 25.24 5.47
C VAL A 252 4.64 25.62 4.05
N SER A 253 5.11 26.75 3.51
CA SER A 253 4.82 27.14 2.13
C SER A 253 5.34 26.11 1.12
N GLN A 254 6.58 25.64 1.29
CA GLN A 254 7.17 24.62 0.40
C GLN A 254 6.42 23.28 0.48
N LEU A 255 6.06 22.84 1.69
CA LEU A 255 5.27 21.62 1.88
C LEU A 255 3.87 21.75 1.27
N GLN A 256 3.26 22.93 1.35
CA GLN A 256 1.96 23.20 0.74
C GLN A 256 2.02 23.16 -0.79
N GLU A 257 3.09 23.71 -1.40
CA GLU A 257 3.31 23.61 -2.85
C GLU A 257 3.57 22.16 -3.29
N ALA A 258 4.37 21.41 -2.53
CA ALA A 258 4.62 20.00 -2.79
C ALA A 258 3.34 19.16 -2.73
N LEU A 259 2.50 19.40 -1.71
CA LEU A 259 1.19 18.74 -1.57
C LEU A 259 0.29 19.02 -2.79
N GLN A 260 0.24 20.27 -3.26
CA GLN A 260 -0.54 20.63 -4.45
C GLN A 260 -0.02 19.95 -5.72
N GLN A 261 1.30 19.77 -5.84
CA GLN A 261 1.88 19.03 -6.97
C GLN A 261 1.56 17.53 -6.90
N GLU A 262 1.58 16.92 -5.72
CA GLU A 262 1.18 15.52 -5.55
C GLU A 262 -0.29 15.30 -5.87
N GLN A 263 -1.18 16.19 -5.39
CA GLN A 263 -2.61 16.13 -5.71
C GLN A 263 -2.89 16.23 -7.22
N LYS A 264 -2.13 17.08 -7.94
CA LYS A 264 -2.23 17.17 -9.40
C LYS A 264 -1.78 15.88 -10.09
N LYS A 265 -0.67 15.28 -9.65
CA LYS A 265 -0.18 14.00 -10.17
C LYS A 265 -1.16 12.86 -9.89
N GLU A 266 -1.76 12.85 -8.70
CA GLU A 266 -2.76 11.85 -8.34
C GLU A 266 -4.00 11.95 -9.24
N ALA A 267 -4.48 13.17 -9.52
CA ALA A 267 -5.58 13.40 -10.45
C ALA A 267 -5.24 12.98 -11.90
N GLU A 268 -4.00 13.19 -12.34
CA GLU A 268 -3.51 12.73 -13.65
C GLU A 268 -3.48 11.20 -13.73
N VAL A 269 -2.93 10.54 -12.71
CA VAL A 269 -2.92 9.07 -12.61
C VAL A 269 -4.33 8.49 -12.53
N GLU A 270 -5.26 9.14 -11.83
CA GLU A 270 -6.66 8.72 -11.79
C GLU A 270 -7.30 8.79 -13.18
N LYS A 271 -7.03 9.86 -13.93
CA LYS A 271 -7.48 10.02 -15.31
C LYS A 271 -6.90 8.95 -16.24
N GLU A 272 -5.59 8.71 -16.19
CA GLU A 272 -4.93 7.65 -16.96
C GLU A 272 -5.51 6.27 -16.62
N ASN A 273 -5.77 5.98 -15.34
CA ASN A 273 -6.40 4.74 -14.93
C ASN A 273 -7.82 4.59 -15.47
N ALA A 274 -8.59 5.68 -15.56
CA ALA A 274 -9.92 5.65 -16.16
C ALA A 274 -9.84 5.37 -17.68
N GLU A 275 -8.89 5.99 -18.38
CA GLU A 275 -8.63 5.75 -19.80
C GLU A 275 -8.20 4.30 -20.07
N LEU A 276 -7.27 3.76 -19.26
CA LEU A 276 -6.83 2.35 -19.37
C LEU A 276 -7.97 1.36 -19.10
N LYS A 277 -8.86 1.66 -18.15
CA LYS A 277 -10.05 0.82 -17.91
C LYS A 277 -10.96 0.79 -19.12
N HIS A 278 -11.22 1.95 -19.72
CA HIS A 278 -12.03 2.05 -20.93
C HIS A 278 -11.40 1.29 -22.11
N GLU A 279 -10.08 1.43 -22.32
CA GLU A 279 -9.37 0.70 -23.37
C GLU A 279 -9.41 -0.82 -23.14
N LEU A 280 -9.28 -1.28 -21.89
CA LEU A 280 -9.36 -2.69 -21.55
C LEU A 280 -10.77 -3.25 -21.81
N GLU A 281 -11.82 -2.50 -21.47
CA GLU A 281 -13.20 -2.87 -21.79
C GLU A 281 -13.45 -2.97 -23.30
N GLU A 282 -12.92 -2.03 -24.09
CA GLU A 282 -13.01 -2.07 -25.54
C GLU A 282 -12.26 -3.27 -26.13
N GLN A 283 -11.04 -3.55 -25.67
CA GLN A 283 -10.26 -4.72 -26.08
C GLN A 283 -10.94 -6.04 -25.68
N ALA A 284 -11.57 -6.09 -24.50
CA ALA A 284 -12.33 -7.25 -24.05
C ALA A 284 -13.58 -7.47 -24.92
N ALA A 285 -14.29 -6.41 -25.29
CA ALA A 285 -15.43 -6.48 -26.20
C ALA A 285 -15.01 -6.95 -27.61
N ALA A 286 -13.90 -6.41 -28.13
CA ALA A 286 -13.32 -6.83 -29.41
C ALA A 286 -12.90 -8.31 -29.38
N SER A 287 -12.25 -8.75 -28.30
CA SER A 287 -11.83 -10.15 -28.11
C SER A 287 -13.02 -11.09 -28.03
N LYS A 288 -14.09 -10.71 -27.31
CA LYS A 288 -15.34 -11.49 -27.24
C LYS A 288 -16.00 -11.62 -28.61
N LYS A 289 -16.00 -10.56 -29.41
CA LYS A 289 -16.53 -10.58 -30.79
C LYS A 289 -15.68 -11.47 -31.71
N ALA A 290 -14.36 -11.43 -31.55
CA ALA A 290 -13.45 -12.30 -32.30
C ALA A 290 -13.65 -13.78 -31.93
N ALA A 291 -13.76 -14.10 -30.64
CA ALA A 291 -14.06 -15.45 -30.15
C ALA A 291 -15.40 -15.96 -30.70
N ALA A 292 -16.48 -15.17 -30.60
CA ALA A 292 -17.77 -15.55 -31.16
C ALA A 292 -17.74 -15.78 -32.68
N ARG A 293 -16.89 -15.04 -33.41
CA ARG A 293 -16.68 -15.26 -34.84
C ARG A 293 -15.93 -16.56 -35.13
N LEU A 294 -14.94 -16.91 -34.32
CA LEU A 294 -14.23 -18.18 -34.42
C LEU A 294 -15.16 -19.35 -34.13
N ASP A 295 -15.94 -19.28 -33.05
CA ASP A 295 -16.93 -20.31 -32.71
C ASP A 295 -17.95 -20.50 -33.84
N ALA A 296 -18.41 -19.40 -34.46
CA ALA A 296 -19.33 -19.45 -35.60
C ALA A 296 -18.69 -20.08 -36.86
N LEU A 297 -17.38 -19.84 -37.09
CA LEU A 297 -16.65 -20.48 -38.17
C LEU A 297 -16.39 -21.96 -37.90
N GLU A 298 -16.06 -22.32 -36.66
CA GLU A 298 -15.88 -23.72 -36.25
C GLU A 298 -17.19 -24.49 -36.39
N ALA A 299 -18.30 -23.96 -35.89
CA ALA A 299 -19.62 -24.58 -36.06
C ALA A 299 -20.02 -24.75 -37.54
N ARG A 300 -19.55 -23.85 -38.42
CA ARG A 300 -19.77 -23.95 -39.87
C ARG A 300 -18.83 -24.95 -40.54
N GLY A 301 -17.59 -25.06 -40.07
CA GLY A 301 -16.58 -25.99 -40.60
C GLY A 301 -16.76 -27.43 -40.12
N SER A 302 -17.23 -27.62 -38.89
CA SER A 302 -17.55 -28.94 -38.31
C SER A 302 -18.96 -29.43 -38.68
N GLY A 303 -19.70 -28.64 -39.45
CA GLY A 303 -20.98 -29.06 -39.98
C GLY A 303 -20.77 -30.16 -41.02
N SER A 304 -21.31 -31.35 -40.78
CA SER A 304 -21.25 -32.49 -41.71
C SER A 304 -21.67 -32.15 -43.14
N ALA A 305 -22.38 -31.03 -43.36
CA ALA A 305 -22.77 -30.52 -44.66
C ALA A 305 -21.58 -30.06 -45.54
N SER A 306 -20.52 -29.45 -45.00
CA SER A 306 -19.33 -29.11 -45.79
C SER A 306 -18.51 -30.36 -46.11
N ASP A 307 -18.30 -31.21 -45.11
CA ASP A 307 -17.52 -32.44 -45.27
C ASP A 307 -18.21 -33.43 -46.20
N SER A 308 -19.53 -33.58 -46.10
CA SER A 308 -20.31 -34.41 -47.03
C SER A 308 -20.31 -33.85 -48.45
N ARG A 309 -20.33 -32.52 -48.63
CA ARG A 309 -20.21 -31.92 -49.96
C ARG A 309 -18.81 -32.12 -50.55
N VAL A 310 -17.76 -32.00 -49.74
CA VAL A 310 -16.38 -32.29 -50.18
C VAL A 310 -16.25 -33.75 -50.57
N ALA A 311 -16.70 -34.68 -49.73
CA ALA A 311 -16.68 -36.12 -50.02
C ALA A 311 -17.48 -36.46 -51.31
N ALA A 312 -18.66 -35.86 -51.49
CA ALA A 312 -19.45 -36.06 -52.71
C ALA A 312 -18.75 -35.52 -53.97
N LEU A 313 -18.04 -34.39 -53.87
CA LEU A 313 -17.26 -33.83 -54.98
C LEU A 313 -15.99 -34.67 -55.26
N GLU A 314 -15.36 -35.23 -54.23
CA GLU A 314 -14.25 -36.16 -54.38
C GLU A 314 -14.70 -37.45 -55.09
N ASP A 315 -15.84 -38.01 -54.70
CA ASP A 315 -16.46 -39.17 -55.35
C ASP A 315 -16.84 -38.89 -56.81
N GLN A 316 -17.31 -37.68 -57.12
CA GLN A 316 -17.55 -37.30 -58.52
C GLN A 316 -16.23 -37.17 -59.29
N ASN A 317 -15.20 -36.59 -58.69
CA ASN A 317 -13.88 -36.48 -59.31
C ASN A 317 -13.24 -37.84 -59.58
N THR A 318 -13.36 -38.80 -58.67
CA THR A 318 -12.85 -40.16 -58.88
C THR A 318 -13.59 -40.84 -60.05
N LYS A 319 -14.91 -40.68 -60.15
CA LYS A 319 -15.71 -41.16 -61.29
C LYS A 319 -15.28 -40.51 -62.61
N PHE A 320 -15.07 -39.19 -62.63
CA PHE A 320 -14.57 -38.49 -63.82
C PHE A 320 -13.19 -38.99 -64.24
N ARG A 321 -12.26 -39.19 -63.30
CA ARG A 321 -10.93 -39.75 -63.58
C ARG A 321 -11.01 -41.16 -64.14
N ALA A 322 -11.85 -42.01 -63.57
CA ALA A 322 -12.06 -43.37 -64.06
C ALA A 322 -12.67 -43.40 -65.47
N ALA A 323 -13.68 -42.56 -65.73
CA ALA A 323 -14.29 -42.42 -67.04
C ALA A 323 -13.29 -41.90 -68.09
N LEU A 324 -12.48 -40.90 -67.72
CA LEU A 324 -11.42 -40.35 -68.57
C LEU A 324 -10.37 -41.40 -68.90
N ALA A 325 -9.90 -42.17 -67.91
CA ALA A 325 -8.96 -43.26 -68.12
C ALA A 325 -9.54 -44.36 -69.04
N GLY A 326 -10.81 -44.70 -68.87
CA GLY A 326 -11.51 -45.64 -69.76
C GLY A 326 -11.65 -45.12 -71.19
N ALA A 327 -11.97 -43.84 -71.37
CA ALA A 327 -12.02 -43.19 -72.68
C ALA A 327 -10.64 -43.19 -73.37
N ALA A 328 -9.58 -42.84 -72.64
CA ALA A 328 -8.22 -42.88 -73.15
C ALA A 328 -7.81 -44.28 -73.62
N ARG A 329 -8.13 -45.34 -72.85
CA ARG A 329 -7.87 -46.72 -73.27
C ARG A 329 -8.62 -47.11 -74.55
N ARG A 330 -9.88 -46.71 -74.68
CA ARG A 330 -10.67 -46.96 -75.90
C ARG A 330 -10.07 -46.25 -77.12
N LEU A 331 -9.60 -45.00 -76.96
CA LEU A 331 -8.93 -44.27 -78.03
C LEU A 331 -7.65 -44.99 -78.46
N ILE A 332 -6.80 -45.42 -77.51
CA ILE A 332 -5.58 -46.19 -77.82
C ILE A 332 -5.91 -47.48 -78.57
N ASN A 333 -6.93 -48.22 -78.14
CA ASN A 333 -7.34 -49.45 -78.83
C ASN A 333 -7.89 -49.17 -80.24
N LEU A 334 -8.71 -48.14 -80.40
CA LEU A 334 -9.21 -47.73 -81.72
C LEU A 334 -8.06 -47.29 -82.65
N GLU A 335 -7.07 -46.55 -82.14
CA GLU A 335 -5.87 -46.20 -82.89
C GLU A 335 -5.08 -47.44 -83.32
N ALA A 336 -4.97 -48.45 -82.44
CA ALA A 336 -4.34 -49.73 -82.76
C ALA A 336 -5.13 -50.52 -83.82
N ASP A 337 -6.47 -50.57 -83.71
CA ASP A 337 -7.36 -51.24 -84.67
C ASP A 337 -7.33 -50.56 -86.05
N VAL A 338 -7.34 -49.23 -86.09
CA VAL A 338 -7.21 -48.46 -87.34
C VAL A 338 -5.82 -48.66 -87.94
N SER A 339 -4.77 -48.72 -87.13
CA SER A 339 -3.40 -48.95 -87.59
C SER A 339 -3.22 -50.36 -88.16
N THR A 340 -3.79 -51.38 -87.49
CA THR A 340 -3.80 -52.76 -88.00
C THR A 340 -4.66 -52.89 -89.25
N GLN A 341 -5.82 -52.23 -89.33
CA GLN A 341 -6.65 -52.19 -90.53
C GLN A 341 -5.91 -51.53 -91.71
N LYS A 342 -5.16 -50.44 -91.48
CA LYS A 342 -4.29 -49.82 -92.49
C LYS A 342 -3.16 -50.74 -92.94
N GLN A 343 -2.55 -51.51 -92.03
CA GLN A 343 -1.53 -52.50 -92.41
C GLN A 343 -2.11 -53.66 -93.22
N ILE A 344 -3.33 -54.09 -92.92
CA ILE A 344 -4.02 -55.15 -93.67
C ILE A 344 -4.41 -54.65 -95.07
N SER A 345 -4.87 -53.40 -95.21
CA SER A 345 -5.22 -52.82 -96.51
C SER A 345 -4.01 -52.40 -97.36
N ALA A 346 -2.83 -52.23 -96.76
CA ALA A 346 -1.57 -51.95 -97.46
C ALA A 346 -0.86 -53.21 -98.00
N LYS A 347 -1.35 -54.43 -97.71
CA LYS A 347 -0.88 -55.65 -98.36
C LYS A 347 -1.50 -55.77 -99.77
N PRO A 348 -0.71 -56.07 -100.81
CA PRO A 348 -1.18 -56.09 -102.21
C PRO A 348 -2.21 -57.19 -102.55
N ASP A 349 -2.53 -58.09 -101.60
CA ASP A 349 -3.51 -59.18 -101.75
C ASP A 349 -4.67 -59.11 -100.71
N GLY A 350 -4.89 -57.95 -100.10
CA GLY A 350 -5.93 -57.76 -99.08
C GLY A 350 -7.36 -57.78 -99.64
N PRO A 351 -8.34 -58.40 -98.96
CA PRO A 351 -9.73 -58.48 -99.42
C PRO A 351 -10.38 -57.08 -99.53
N LYS A 352 -10.97 -56.82 -100.70
CA LYS A 352 -11.64 -55.56 -101.07
C LYS A 352 -12.87 -55.34 -100.18
N VAL A 353 -12.79 -54.43 -99.22
CA VAL A 353 -13.91 -54.08 -98.33
C VAL A 353 -15.01 -53.38 -99.13
N VAL A 354 -16.08 -54.11 -99.44
CA VAL A 354 -17.29 -53.57 -100.06
C VAL A 354 -18.12 -52.88 -98.97
N ARG A 355 -18.11 -51.54 -98.98
CA ARG A 355 -19.06 -50.75 -98.18
C ARG A 355 -20.45 -50.90 -98.78
N HIS A 356 -21.33 -51.63 -98.10
CA HIS A 356 -22.76 -51.62 -98.40
C HIS A 356 -23.37 -50.32 -97.84
N GLU A 357 -23.69 -49.37 -98.72
CA GLU A 357 -24.52 -48.22 -98.35
C GLU A 357 -25.93 -48.69 -98.01
N LYS A 358 -26.33 -48.46 -96.75
CA LYS A 358 -27.67 -48.77 -96.25
C LYS A 358 -28.62 -47.67 -96.74
N LYS A 359 -29.46 -47.98 -97.73
CA LYS A 359 -30.58 -47.11 -98.15
C LYS A 359 -31.51 -46.86 -96.95
N PRO A 360 -31.93 -45.62 -96.68
CA PRO A 360 -32.93 -45.34 -95.66
C PRO A 360 -34.30 -45.86 -96.11
N MET A 361 -35.01 -46.57 -95.21
CA MET A 361 -36.40 -46.95 -95.44
C MET A 361 -37.31 -45.71 -95.38
N PRO A 362 -38.34 -45.62 -96.24
CA PRO A 362 -39.33 -44.56 -96.18
C PRO A 362 -40.22 -44.73 -94.94
N ALA A 363 -40.51 -43.60 -94.29
CA ALA A 363 -41.38 -43.52 -93.13
C ALA A 363 -42.82 -43.90 -93.49
N ALA A 364 -43.47 -44.65 -92.59
CA ALA A 364 -44.91 -44.85 -92.56
C ALA A 364 -45.52 -44.01 -91.44
#